data_AF-A0A357M353-F1
#
_entry.id   AF-A0A357M353-F1
#
_cell.length_a   1.000
_cell.length_b   1.000
_cell.length_c   1.000
_cell.angle_alpha   90.00
_cell.angle_beta   90.00
_cell.angle_gamma   90.00
#
_symmetry.space_group_name_H-M   'P 1'
#
loop_
_entity.id
_entity.type
_entity.pdbx_description
1 polymer ?
#
loop_
_entity_poly.entity_id
_entity_poly.type
_entity_poly.pdbx_seq_one_letter_code
_entity_poly.pdbx_strand_id
1 'polypeptide(L)'
;MPGGSAPTTNRKLLRTLEQLEENALFYKTLLRNKALLSFRNQLHEMINEQIMIQFLENNLDLDKLSKDISVQFLSSATVGVIEWWFPHSNPCSAKEITEKLWSMLDLNLQMIRSQA
;
A
#
# COMPACT_ATOMS: atom_id res chain seq x y z
N MET A 1 -24.31 -5.57 -15.95
CA MET A 1 -23.44 -6.34 -15.05
C MET A 1 -23.15 -7.68 -15.69
N PRO A 2 -21.91 -8.17 -15.61
CA PRO A 2 -21.52 -9.01 -14.49
C PRO A 2 -20.49 -8.30 -13.60
N GLY A 3 -20.60 -8.55 -12.30
CA GLY A 3 -19.77 -7.96 -11.27
C GLY A 3 -18.33 -8.46 -11.36
N GLY A 4 -17.43 -7.59 -11.81
CA GLY A 4 -16.01 -7.70 -11.52
C GLY A 4 -15.78 -6.94 -10.22
N SER A 5 -15.56 -7.67 -9.13
CA SER A 5 -15.15 -7.08 -7.86
C SER A 5 -13.91 -6.22 -8.10
N ALA A 6 -14.07 -4.89 -8.11
CA ALA A 6 -12.95 -4.02 -7.81
C ALA A 6 -12.31 -4.57 -6.53
N PRO A 7 -11.01 -4.92 -6.54
CA PRO A 7 -10.41 -5.70 -5.48
C PRO A 7 -10.65 -4.95 -4.17
N THR A 8 -11.19 -5.65 -3.17
CA THR A 8 -11.53 -5.13 -1.85
C THR A 8 -10.38 -4.31 -1.25
N THR A 9 -9.15 -4.62 -1.62
CA THR A 9 -7.92 -3.91 -1.24
C THR A 9 -7.78 -2.51 -1.81
N ASN A 10 -8.20 -2.25 -3.06
CA ASN A 10 -8.14 -0.89 -3.62
C ASN A 10 -9.07 0.05 -2.84
N ARG A 11 -10.29 -0.43 -2.49
CA ARG A 11 -11.21 0.34 -1.63
C ARG A 11 -10.68 0.59 -0.22
N LYS A 12 -9.98 -0.38 0.36
CA LYS A 12 -9.33 -0.20 1.68
C LYS A 12 -8.19 0.82 1.60
N LEU A 13 -7.32 0.70 0.60
CA LEU A 13 -6.21 1.63 0.36
C LEU A 13 -6.73 3.05 0.13
N LEU A 14 -7.76 3.21 -0.71
CA LEU A 14 -8.41 4.49 -0.96
C LEU A 14 -8.93 5.10 0.35
N ARG A 15 -9.67 4.32 1.13
CA ARG A 15 -10.25 4.80 2.40
C ARG A 15 -9.17 5.23 3.40
N THR A 16 -8.06 4.48 3.49
CA THR A 16 -6.92 4.86 4.33
C THR A 16 -6.30 6.18 3.86
N LEU A 17 -6.14 6.37 2.55
CA LEU A 17 -5.56 7.59 1.99
C LEU A 17 -6.49 8.80 2.11
N GLU A 18 -7.80 8.61 1.93
CA GLU A 18 -8.81 9.65 2.17
C GLU A 18 -8.79 10.11 3.64
N GLN A 19 -8.70 9.18 4.60
CA GLN A 19 -8.61 9.54 6.03
C GLN A 19 -7.32 10.30 6.36
N LEU A 20 -6.21 9.96 5.70
CA LEU A 20 -4.94 10.67 5.83
C LEU A 20 -5.02 12.08 5.24
N GLU A 21 -5.71 12.24 4.11
CA GLU A 21 -5.95 13.53 3.47
C GLU A 21 -6.85 14.43 4.33
N GLU A 22 -7.99 13.90 4.82
CA GLU A 22 -8.93 14.63 5.68
C GLU A 22 -8.29 15.11 6.99
N ASN A 23 -7.32 14.35 7.53
CA ASN A 23 -6.66 14.65 8.80
C ASN A 23 -5.19 15.08 8.63
N ALA A 24 -4.82 15.58 7.45
CA ALA A 24 -3.42 15.83 7.08
C ALA A 24 -2.69 16.76 8.07
N LEU A 25 -3.36 17.78 8.63
CA LEU A 25 -2.74 18.69 9.62
C LEU A 25 -2.41 17.98 10.94
N PHE A 26 -3.29 17.10 11.41
CA PHE A 26 -3.08 16.30 12.63
C PHE A 26 -1.91 15.35 12.44
N TYR A 27 -1.93 14.58 11.35
CA TYR A 27 -0.86 13.62 11.03
C TYR A 27 0.47 14.33 10.73
N LYS A 28 0.49 15.47 10.02
CA LYS A 28 1.72 16.28 9.80
C LYS A 28 2.34 16.74 11.10
N THR A 29 1.51 17.13 12.08
CA THR A 29 1.98 17.56 13.40
C THR A 29 2.49 16.39 14.23
N LEU A 30 1.79 15.25 14.19
CA LEU A 30 2.18 14.03 14.90
C LEU A 30 3.49 13.45 14.33
N LEU A 31 3.63 13.41 13.01
CA LEU A 31 4.79 12.91 12.28
C LEU A 31 6.05 13.79 12.43
N ARG A 32 5.87 15.07 12.75
CA ARG A 32 6.97 15.99 13.04
C ARG A 32 7.59 15.75 14.43
N ASN A 33 6.88 15.07 15.32
CA ASN A 33 7.38 14.57 16.59
C ASN A 33 7.80 13.11 16.44
N LYS A 34 8.61 12.53 17.35
CA LYS A 34 9.18 11.17 17.28
C LYS A 34 8.18 10.00 17.04
N ALA A 35 6.89 10.26 16.89
CA ALA A 35 5.83 9.32 16.52
C ALA A 35 5.93 8.78 15.06
N LEU A 36 6.83 9.33 14.23
CA LEU A 36 7.09 8.84 12.86
C LEU A 36 7.47 7.35 12.83
N LEU A 37 8.29 6.88 13.78
CA LEU A 37 8.72 5.48 13.83
C LEU A 37 7.57 4.53 14.16
N SER A 38 6.75 4.88 15.15
CA SER A 38 5.59 4.05 15.54
C SER A 38 4.51 4.04 14.46
N PHE A 39 4.24 5.20 13.83
CA PHE A 39 3.32 5.28 12.70
C PHE A 39 3.83 4.50 11.50
N ARG A 40 5.12 4.62 11.17
CA ARG A 40 5.74 3.87 10.07
C ARG A 40 5.66 2.37 10.32
N ASN A 41 5.92 1.91 11.53
CA ASN A 41 5.82 0.49 11.88
C ASN A 41 4.37 -0.02 11.78
N GLN A 42 3.38 0.71 12.30
CA GLN A 42 1.98 0.33 12.19
C GLN A 42 1.46 0.34 10.75
N LEU A 43 1.83 1.37 9.97
CA LEU A 43 1.47 1.45 8.55
C LEU A 43 2.09 0.29 7.78
N HIS A 44 3.35 -0.04 8.08
CA HIS A 44 4.08 -1.12 7.44
C HIS A 44 3.49 -2.50 7.80
N GLU A 45 3.12 -2.74 9.06
CA GLU A 45 2.43 -3.97 9.49
C GLU A 45 1.09 -4.14 8.77
N MET A 46 0.25 -3.09 8.76
CA MET A 46 -1.05 -3.12 8.09
C MET A 46 -0.92 -3.39 6.58
N ILE A 47 0.06 -2.76 5.94
CA ILE A 47 0.32 -2.96 4.51
C ILE A 47 0.87 -4.36 4.24
N ASN A 48 1.79 -4.86 5.08
CA ASN A 48 2.35 -6.21 4.99
C ASN A 48 1.25 -7.26 5.08
N GLU A 49 0.36 -7.18 6.07
CA GLU A 49 -0.77 -8.09 6.20
C GLU A 49 -1.66 -8.05 4.95
N GLN A 50 -1.94 -6.86 4.44
CA GLN A 50 -2.83 -6.68 3.30
C GLN A 50 -2.25 -7.25 2.00
N ILE A 51 -0.93 -7.12 1.78
CA ILE A 51 -0.20 -7.69 0.63
C ILE A 51 -0.03 -9.20 0.80
N MET A 52 0.28 -9.66 2.02
CA MET A 52 0.40 -11.08 2.33
C MET A 52 -0.92 -11.81 2.07
N ILE A 53 -2.06 -11.26 2.50
CA ILE A 53 -3.40 -11.82 2.20
C ILE A 53 -3.62 -11.91 0.68
N GLN A 54 -3.28 -10.86 -0.07
CA GLN A 54 -3.39 -10.89 -1.53
C GLN A 54 -2.48 -11.92 -2.20
N PHE A 55 -1.31 -12.22 -1.63
CA PHE A 55 -0.44 -13.29 -2.09
C PHE A 55 -0.96 -14.68 -1.73
N LEU A 56 -1.44 -14.85 -0.48
CA LEU A 56 -1.97 -16.11 0.05
C LEU A 56 -3.25 -16.54 -0.69
N GLU A 57 -4.15 -15.61 -0.99
CA GLU A 57 -5.37 -15.89 -1.75
C GLU A 57 -5.08 -16.33 -3.20
N ASN A 58 -3.93 -15.95 -3.76
CA ASN A 58 -3.59 -16.18 -5.16
C ASN A 58 -2.61 -17.34 -5.41
N ASN A 59 -2.29 -18.17 -4.39
CA ASN A 59 -1.49 -19.41 -4.50
C ASN A 59 -0.38 -19.35 -5.57
N LEU A 60 0.58 -18.46 -5.39
CA LEU A 60 1.78 -18.41 -6.21
C LEU A 60 2.67 -19.61 -5.91
N ASP A 61 3.12 -20.35 -6.92
CA ASP A 61 4.04 -21.50 -6.80
C ASP A 61 5.50 -21.04 -6.56
N LEU A 62 5.64 -19.96 -5.79
CA LEU A 62 6.91 -19.41 -5.35
C LEU A 62 7.37 -20.10 -4.07
N ASP A 63 8.68 -20.27 -3.94
CA ASP A 63 9.28 -20.70 -2.68
C ASP A 63 9.07 -19.65 -1.58
N LYS A 64 9.25 -20.06 -0.32
CA LYS A 64 8.99 -19.21 0.85
C LYS A 64 9.83 -17.92 0.84
N LEU A 65 11.10 -18.00 0.44
CA LEU A 65 11.99 -16.84 0.43
C LEU A 65 11.54 -15.83 -0.63
N SER A 66 11.18 -16.30 -1.82
CA SER A 66 10.66 -15.44 -2.89
C SER A 66 9.34 -14.75 -2.51
N LYS A 67 8.47 -15.45 -1.77
CA LYS A 67 7.24 -14.86 -1.20
C LYS A 67 7.57 -13.77 -0.18
N ASP A 68 8.45 -14.05 0.78
CA ASP A 68 8.82 -13.10 1.84
C ASP A 68 9.46 -11.83 1.24
N ILE A 69 10.34 -11.97 0.25
CA ILE A 69 10.97 -10.84 -0.46
C ILE A 69 9.91 -10.02 -1.22
N SER A 70 8.98 -10.69 -1.90
CA SER A 70 7.91 -10.03 -2.67
C SER A 70 6.98 -9.20 -1.79
N VAL A 71 6.56 -9.77 -0.65
CA VAL A 71 5.74 -9.07 0.35
C VAL A 71 6.48 -7.85 0.87
N GLN A 72 7.74 -8.00 1.28
CA GLN A 72 8.55 -6.89 1.80
C GLN A 72 8.75 -5.77 0.77
N PHE A 73 9.00 -6.13 -0.50
CA PHE A 73 9.17 -5.17 -1.59
C PHE A 73 7.91 -4.32 -1.81
N LEU A 74 6.76 -4.96 -2.02
CA LEU A 74 5.50 -4.25 -2.30
C LEU A 74 5.06 -3.39 -1.10
N SER A 75 5.30 -3.88 0.12
CA SER A 75 5.01 -3.11 1.33
C SER A 75 5.88 -1.89 1.45
N SER A 76 7.19 -2.04 1.22
CA SER A 76 8.13 -0.93 1.26
C SER A 76 7.83 0.12 0.19
N ALA A 77 7.44 -0.32 -1.01
CA ALA A 77 7.03 0.58 -2.10
C ALA A 77 5.78 1.39 -1.71
N THR A 78 4.77 0.72 -1.15
CA THR A 78 3.53 1.37 -0.68
C THR A 78 3.82 2.39 0.41
N VAL A 79 4.57 2.01 1.45
CA VAL A 79 4.98 2.91 2.54
C VAL A 79 5.75 4.10 2.00
N GLY A 80 6.73 3.88 1.11
CA GLY A 80 7.56 4.94 0.55
C GLY A 80 6.76 5.97 -0.27
N VAL A 81 5.77 5.52 -1.04
CA VAL A 81 4.88 6.42 -1.80
C VAL A 81 3.99 7.25 -0.88
N ILE A 82 3.49 6.66 0.22
CA ILE A 82 2.68 7.38 1.22
C ILE A 82 3.55 8.39 1.98
N GLU A 83 4.75 8.00 2.42
CA GLU A 83 5.72 8.89 3.08
C GLU A 83 6.14 10.05 2.17
N TRP A 84 6.21 9.84 0.86
CA TRP A 84 6.45 10.92 -0.09
C TRP A 84 5.23 11.82 -0.27
N TRP A 85 4.03 11.26 -0.44
CA TRP A 85 2.83 12.06 -0.71
C TRP A 85 2.42 12.94 0.46
N PHE A 86 2.53 12.40 1.67
CA PHE A 86 1.97 12.99 2.87
C PHE A 86 2.59 14.36 3.28
N PRO A 87 3.93 14.59 3.22
CA PRO A 87 4.54 15.86 3.58
C PRO A 87 4.46 16.94 2.49
N HIS A 88 4.35 16.56 1.21
CA HIS A 88 4.52 17.46 0.05
C HIS A 88 3.28 18.28 -0.32
N SER A 89 2.43 18.63 0.66
CA SER A 89 1.22 19.45 0.42
C SER A 89 0.23 18.83 -0.58
N ASN A 90 0.11 17.49 -0.61
CA ASN A 90 -0.81 16.75 -1.48
C ASN A 90 -0.66 17.17 -2.97
N PRO A 91 0.43 16.77 -3.64
CA PRO A 91 0.65 17.12 -5.05
C PRO A 91 -0.45 16.58 -5.99
N CYS A 92 -1.23 15.62 -5.53
CA CYS A 92 -2.40 15.05 -6.17
C CYS A 92 -3.38 14.54 -5.10
N SER A 93 -4.64 14.31 -5.49
CA SER A 93 -5.69 13.80 -4.60
C SER A 93 -5.43 12.38 -4.12
N ALA A 94 -6.03 11.98 -2.98
CA ALA A 94 -5.98 10.60 -2.48
C ALA A 94 -6.41 9.58 -3.54
N LYS A 95 -7.39 9.93 -4.37
CA LYS A 95 -7.88 9.07 -5.46
C LYS A 95 -6.80 8.85 -6.53
N GLU A 96 -6.18 9.91 -7.02
CA GLU A 96 -5.16 9.82 -8.08
C GLU A 96 -3.94 9.02 -7.64
N ILE A 97 -3.46 9.25 -6.40
CA ILE A 97 -2.33 8.48 -5.88
C ILE A 97 -2.72 7.02 -5.64
N THR A 98 -3.94 6.74 -5.17
CA THR A 98 -4.43 5.36 -5.00
C THR A 98 -4.46 4.62 -6.32
N GLU A 99 -5.05 5.22 -7.36
CA GLU A 99 -5.14 4.61 -8.69
C GLU A 99 -3.75 4.34 -9.25
N LYS A 100 -2.83 5.31 -9.14
CA LYS A 100 -1.47 5.16 -9.65
C LYS A 100 -0.67 4.11 -8.88
N LEU A 101 -0.69 4.16 -7.55
CA LEU A 101 -0.01 3.20 -6.69
C LEU A 101 -0.54 1.79 -6.92
N TRP A 102 -1.86 1.63 -6.97
CA TRP A 102 -2.50 0.35 -7.26
C TRP A 102 -2.07 -0.22 -8.62
N SER A 103 -2.01 0.60 -9.66
CA SER A 103 -1.54 0.15 -10.98
C SER A 103 -0.08 -0.34 -10.97
N MET A 104 0.78 0.31 -10.18
CA MET A 104 2.18 -0.12 -10.02
C MET A 104 2.27 -1.42 -9.24
N LEU A 105 1.52 -1.58 -8.16
CA LEU A 105 1.49 -2.81 -7.38
C LEU A 105 0.96 -3.97 -8.21
N ASP A 106 -0.12 -3.77 -8.96
CA ASP A 106 -0.70 -4.80 -9.84
C ASP A 106 0.29 -5.23 -10.94
N LEU A 107 0.99 -4.28 -11.57
CA LEU A 107 2.03 -4.60 -12.55
C LEU A 107 3.16 -5.43 -11.94
N ASN A 108 3.64 -5.06 -10.76
CA ASN A 108 4.70 -5.80 -10.08
C ASN A 108 4.22 -7.19 -9.65
N LEU A 109 2.98 -7.32 -9.19
CA LEU A 109 2.34 -8.60 -8.91
C LEU A 109 2.28 -9.50 -10.15
N GLN A 110 1.94 -8.95 -11.32
CA GLN A 110 1.94 -9.69 -12.58
C GLN A 110 3.35 -10.15 -12.99
N MET A 111 4.37 -9.30 -12.81
CA MET A 111 5.76 -9.71 -13.06
C MET A 111 6.20 -10.84 -12.12
N ILE A 112 5.91 -10.73 -10.83
CA ILE A 112 6.24 -11.77 -9.84
C ILE A 112 5.52 -13.09 -10.19
N ARG A 113 4.27 -13.02 -10.66
CA ARG A 113 3.52 -14.18 -11.16
C ARG A 113 4.12 -14.83 -12.40
N SER A 114 4.74 -14.05 -13.28
CA SER A 114 5.38 -14.59 -14.49
C SER A 114 6.69 -15.33 -14.23
N GLN A 115 7.24 -15.20 -13.02
CA GLN A 115 8.50 -15.83 -12.59
C GLN A 115 8.27 -17.07 -11.69
N ALA A 116 7.02 -17.32 -11.30
CA ALA A 116 6.57 -18.50 -10.58
C ALA A 116 6.26 -19.63 -11.57
#